data_AF-A0A959G5N6-F1
#
_entry.id   AF-A0A959G5N6-F1
#
_cell.length_a   1.000
_cell.length_b   1.000
_cell.length_c   1.000
_cell.angle_alpha   90.00
_cell.angle_beta   90.00
_cell.angle_gamma   90.00
#
_symmetry.space_group_name_H-M   'P 1'
#
loop_
_entity.id
_entity.type
_entity.pdbx_description
1 polymer ?
#
loop_
_entity_poly.entity_id
_entity_poly.type
_entity_poly.pdbx_seq_one_letter_code
_entity_poly.pdbx_strand_id
1 'polypeptide(L)'
;MIAFREFVFYMLVFFMGQGCDDAIVEDQCQNCREEIPSSQQRTGNIEDGKNYLYYGDFVDSGIPSDLFNGTIGAVLGKEQNLNRTGINSGLNFAYTRFITPSGADIVAPNCFQCHAGFVDNQFILGLGNTFADFTMSQAGLSTILDQVVVGRYGAGSREVEAYLPFSRAVKVLGDQLSTDVIGSNSADKLALVLAAHRKQDDLSWVDQPNFPIPNEVYPVDVPAWWLLKKKNAMFHTAEGRGDFARLMMASSLLTLRDSTKAREVDQHFADVKAFIYALDPPPYKKPINNELASQGKLLFENHCSKCHGTYGSAGVYPNLLIDIKEVNTDEAVISFYQNNTSFVDWYNGSWFAKAPYQANLVPGNGYIAPPLDGIWASAPYFHNGSVPSLYDVLKSSDRPKIWRKSNQKDNYDHSKVGLKYEVVTSKTDGYTFDTNTKGYGNSGHIYGDKLTEAERMAVIEYLKTL
;
A
#
# COMPACT_ATOMS: atom_id res chain seq x y z
N MET A 1 -10.78 74.45 -34.06
CA MET A 1 -9.62 74.28 -34.99
C MET A 1 -9.06 72.90 -34.69
N ILE A 2 -9.02 71.97 -35.66
CA ILE A 2 -8.00 71.86 -36.73
C ILE A 2 -6.60 71.63 -36.11
N ALA A 3 -5.79 70.63 -36.44
CA ALA A 3 -5.93 69.23 -36.90
C ALA A 3 -4.57 68.79 -37.51
N PHE A 4 -4.24 67.49 -37.37
CA PHE A 4 -3.35 66.70 -38.25
C PHE A 4 -1.81 66.96 -38.30
N ARG A 5 -1.06 65.86 -38.02
CA ARG A 5 0.26 65.45 -38.59
C ARG A 5 1.52 66.22 -38.18
N GLU A 6 2.76 65.70 -38.21
CA GLU A 6 3.46 64.36 -38.23
C GLU A 6 4.97 64.67 -37.89
N PHE A 7 5.99 63.80 -37.72
CA PHE A 7 6.22 62.36 -37.98
C PHE A 7 7.35 61.79 -37.05
N VAL A 8 7.29 60.48 -36.73
CA VAL A 8 8.36 59.48 -36.47
C VAL A 8 9.79 59.91 -36.01
N PHE A 9 10.19 59.47 -34.79
CA PHE A 9 11.08 58.29 -34.60
C PHE A 9 11.15 57.87 -33.11
N TYR A 10 10.81 56.62 -32.79
CA TYR A 10 11.10 55.97 -31.51
C TYR A 10 11.39 54.48 -31.74
N MET A 11 12.51 53.99 -31.23
CA MET A 11 12.97 52.62 -31.46
C MET A 11 12.51 51.71 -30.30
N LEU A 12 11.33 51.11 -30.45
CA LEU A 12 10.81 50.14 -29.47
C LEU A 12 11.42 48.76 -29.71
N VAL A 13 12.05 48.21 -28.66
CA VAL A 13 12.57 46.84 -28.67
C VAL A 13 11.39 45.87 -28.56
N PHE A 14 11.11 45.16 -29.66
CA PHE A 14 10.22 44.01 -29.64
C PHE A 14 10.89 42.86 -28.87
N PHE A 15 10.57 42.72 -27.59
CA PHE A 15 10.58 41.40 -26.97
C PHE A 15 9.44 40.59 -27.58
N MET A 16 9.77 39.64 -28.45
CA MET A 16 8.82 38.62 -28.87
C MET A 16 8.52 37.72 -27.67
N GLY A 17 7.41 37.98 -26.99
CA GLY A 17 6.78 36.97 -26.18
C GLY A 17 6.33 35.85 -27.11
N GLN A 18 7.09 34.75 -27.15
CA GLN A 18 6.53 33.48 -27.60
C GLN A 18 5.41 33.16 -26.63
N GLY A 19 4.17 33.11 -27.13
CA GLY A 19 3.05 32.71 -26.29
C GLY A 19 3.27 31.29 -25.82
N CYS A 20 2.97 31.01 -24.55
CA CYS A 20 2.62 29.65 -24.18
C CYS A 20 1.38 29.29 -25.00
N ASP A 21 1.49 28.31 -25.90
CA ASP A 21 0.31 27.60 -26.36
C ASP A 21 -0.26 26.91 -25.12
N ASP A 22 -1.35 27.44 -24.58
CA ASP A 22 -2.15 26.80 -23.52
C ASP A 22 -2.77 25.52 -24.10
N ALA A 23 -1.94 24.48 -24.21
CA ALA A 23 -2.27 23.18 -24.76
C ALA A 23 -3.11 22.40 -23.74
N ILE A 24 -4.35 22.88 -23.54
CA ILE A 24 -5.39 22.34 -22.67
C ILE A 24 -5.29 20.81 -22.67
N VAL A 25 -5.29 20.22 -21.47
CA VAL A 25 -5.45 18.77 -21.34
C VAL A 25 -6.88 18.46 -21.72
N GLU A 26 -7.09 18.17 -23.01
CA GLU A 26 -8.37 17.66 -23.51
C GLU A 26 -8.81 16.48 -22.65
N ASP A 27 -10.00 16.61 -22.06
CA ASP A 27 -10.57 15.59 -21.19
C ASP A 27 -11.14 14.49 -22.08
N GLN A 28 -10.26 13.63 -22.61
CA GLN A 28 -10.58 12.64 -23.65
C GLN A 28 -11.60 11.57 -23.21
N CYS A 29 -12.03 11.59 -21.95
CA CYS A 29 -12.89 10.62 -21.33
C CYS A 29 -14.02 11.31 -20.55
N GLN A 30 -15.15 11.59 -21.20
CA GLN A 30 -16.31 12.20 -20.54
C GLN A 30 -16.90 11.27 -19.48
N ASN A 31 -17.19 11.82 -18.29
CA ASN A 31 -17.73 11.10 -17.12
C ASN A 31 -16.84 9.97 -16.56
N CYS A 32 -15.54 9.98 -16.85
CA CYS A 32 -14.60 8.93 -16.43
C CYS A 32 -14.01 9.12 -15.01
N ARG A 33 -14.71 9.88 -14.16
CA ARG A 33 -14.27 10.20 -12.78
C ARG A 33 -15.48 10.15 -11.85
N GLU A 34 -15.41 9.33 -10.81
CA GLU A 34 -16.47 9.15 -9.82
C GLU A 34 -16.03 9.71 -8.47
N GLU A 35 -16.83 10.60 -7.88
CA GLU A 35 -16.64 11.04 -6.50
C GLU A 35 -17.03 9.92 -5.53
N ILE A 36 -16.05 9.39 -4.78
CA ILE A 36 -16.31 8.34 -3.80
C ILE A 36 -16.95 8.95 -2.55
N PRO A 37 -18.18 8.57 -2.17
CA PRO A 37 -18.87 9.16 -1.03
C PRO A 37 -18.23 8.75 0.30
N SER A 38 -18.14 9.71 1.23
CA SER A 38 -17.64 9.46 2.59
C SER A 38 -18.61 8.58 3.38
N SER A 39 -18.07 7.67 4.20
CA SER A 39 -18.82 6.87 5.19
C SER A 39 -18.48 7.31 6.62
N GLN A 40 -19.46 7.23 7.53
CA GLN A 40 -19.23 7.54 8.94
C GLN A 40 -18.23 6.54 9.55
N GLN A 41 -17.16 7.07 10.15
CA GLN A 41 -16.10 6.28 10.78
C GLN A 41 -16.22 6.30 12.30
N ARG A 42 -15.89 5.18 12.96
CA ARG A 42 -15.77 5.12 14.43
C ARG A 42 -14.71 6.08 14.97
N THR A 43 -14.94 6.63 16.16
CA THR A 43 -13.92 7.27 17.00
C THR A 43 -13.19 6.23 17.86
N GLY A 44 -11.98 6.56 18.32
CA GLY A 44 -11.14 5.68 19.15
C GLY A 44 -9.95 6.45 19.74
N ASN A 45 -9.16 5.78 20.58
CA ASN A 45 -7.98 6.35 21.25
C ASN A 45 -6.69 6.06 20.48
N ILE A 46 -5.91 7.11 20.21
CA ILE A 46 -4.63 7.06 19.48
C ILE A 46 -3.60 6.18 20.20
N GLU A 47 -3.51 6.25 21.53
CA GLU A 47 -2.48 5.51 22.27
C GLU A 47 -2.87 4.04 22.50
N ASP A 48 -4.16 3.73 22.69
CA ASP A 48 -4.62 2.33 22.80
C ASP A 48 -4.45 1.60 21.46
N GLY A 49 -4.76 2.26 20.34
CA GLY A 49 -4.56 1.72 18.99
C GLY A 49 -3.10 1.47 18.65
N LYS A 50 -2.21 2.40 19.04
CA LYS A 50 -0.76 2.24 18.94
C LYS A 50 -0.28 1.03 19.75
N ASN A 51 -0.72 0.89 20.99
CA ASN A 51 -0.33 -0.23 21.84
C ASN A 51 -0.88 -1.57 21.32
N TYR A 52 -2.11 -1.60 20.77
CA TYR A 52 -2.66 -2.82 20.18
C TYR A 52 -1.92 -3.26 18.91
N LEU A 53 -1.46 -2.34 18.06
CA LEU A 53 -0.56 -2.70 16.95
C LEU A 53 0.81 -3.19 17.41
N TYR A 54 1.38 -2.59 18.47
CA TYR A 54 2.74 -2.89 18.92
C TYR A 54 2.84 -4.18 19.74
N TYR A 55 1.78 -4.52 20.48
CA TYR A 55 1.78 -5.56 21.53
C TYR A 55 0.56 -6.51 21.50
N GLY A 56 -0.48 -6.20 20.72
CA GLY A 56 -1.74 -6.95 20.69
C GLY A 56 -1.71 -8.23 19.84
N ASP A 57 -2.73 -9.06 20.02
CA ASP A 57 -2.86 -10.43 19.49
C ASP A 57 -3.96 -10.54 18.41
N PHE A 58 -4.10 -9.51 17.56
CA PHE A 58 -5.05 -9.54 16.43
C PHE A 58 -4.71 -10.62 15.38
N VAL A 59 -3.50 -11.17 15.45
CA VAL A 59 -3.11 -12.45 14.89
C VAL A 59 -2.78 -13.37 16.07
N ASP A 60 -3.78 -14.10 16.56
CA ASP A 60 -3.81 -14.85 17.84
C ASP A 60 -3.17 -16.25 17.78
N SER A 61 -2.53 -16.60 16.67
CA SER A 61 -1.81 -17.87 16.47
C SER A 61 -0.49 -17.64 15.74
N GLY A 62 0.51 -18.46 16.03
CA GLY A 62 1.86 -18.29 15.51
C GLY A 62 2.80 -19.38 16.02
N ILE A 63 4.10 -19.15 15.86
CA ILE A 63 5.15 -20.12 16.19
C ILE A 63 5.55 -19.95 17.67
N PRO A 64 5.69 -21.03 18.46
CA PRO A 64 6.21 -20.98 19.83
C PRO A 64 7.54 -20.21 19.91
N SER A 65 7.69 -19.33 20.91
CA SER A 65 8.70 -18.27 20.88
C SER A 65 10.15 -18.78 20.84
N ASP A 66 10.43 -19.90 21.50
CA ASP A 66 11.75 -20.53 21.53
C ASP A 66 12.09 -21.23 20.21
N LEU A 67 11.10 -21.73 19.47
CA LEU A 67 11.27 -22.19 18.09
C LEU A 67 11.41 -21.04 17.10
N PHE A 68 10.62 -19.96 17.24
CA PHE A 68 10.72 -18.80 16.36
C PHE A 68 12.13 -18.22 16.37
N ASN A 69 12.70 -18.00 17.56
CA ASN A 69 14.07 -17.48 17.73
C ASN A 69 15.15 -18.41 17.15
N GLY A 70 14.93 -19.73 17.17
CA GLY A 70 15.85 -20.72 16.61
C GLY A 70 15.67 -21.02 15.11
N THR A 71 14.65 -20.43 14.46
CA THR A 71 14.32 -20.69 13.05
C THR A 71 14.16 -19.39 12.27
N ILE A 72 12.94 -18.90 12.06
CA ILE A 72 12.63 -17.72 11.24
C ILE A 72 13.30 -16.46 11.82
N GLY A 73 13.25 -16.27 13.14
CA GLY A 73 13.86 -15.14 13.84
C GLY A 73 15.39 -15.08 13.76
N ALA A 74 16.06 -16.18 13.41
CA ALA A 74 17.50 -16.19 13.15
C ALA A 74 17.86 -15.63 11.77
N VAL A 75 16.94 -15.70 10.80
CA VAL A 75 17.13 -15.23 9.41
C VAL A 75 16.66 -13.79 9.24
N LEU A 76 15.53 -13.41 9.85
CA LEU A 76 14.93 -12.07 9.74
C LEU A 76 15.76 -10.92 10.34
N GLY A 77 16.77 -11.22 11.15
CA GLY A 77 17.54 -10.22 11.87
C GLY A 77 16.73 -9.46 12.94
N LYS A 78 17.40 -8.50 13.59
CA LYS A 78 16.94 -7.81 14.80
C LYS A 78 16.52 -6.36 14.52
N GLU A 79 15.57 -6.17 13.62
CA GLU A 79 15.10 -4.84 13.22
C GLU A 79 14.10 -4.30 14.26
N GLN A 80 14.64 -3.72 15.33
CA GLN A 80 13.92 -3.40 16.58
C GLN A 80 13.31 -1.98 16.60
N ASN A 81 13.02 -1.41 15.44
CA ASN A 81 12.76 0.01 15.22
C ASN A 81 11.51 0.60 15.92
N LEU A 82 10.69 -0.26 16.57
CA LEU A 82 9.52 0.14 17.35
C LEU A 82 9.82 0.48 18.84
N ASN A 83 11.07 0.27 19.32
CA ASN A 83 11.48 0.52 20.71
C ASN A 83 10.59 -0.16 21.79
N ARG A 84 10.13 -1.39 21.50
CA ARG A 84 9.18 -2.13 22.35
C ARG A 84 9.77 -2.63 23.67
N THR A 85 8.93 -2.71 24.68
CA THR A 85 9.25 -3.20 26.04
C THR A 85 8.67 -4.59 26.33
N GLY A 86 8.99 -5.14 27.50
CA GLY A 86 8.45 -6.43 27.97
C GLY A 86 8.86 -7.61 27.08
N ILE A 87 7.96 -8.59 26.89
CA ILE A 87 8.21 -9.79 26.08
C ILE A 87 8.46 -9.49 24.58
N ASN A 88 8.04 -8.32 24.10
CA ASN A 88 8.28 -7.82 22.75
C ASN A 88 9.59 -7.03 22.62
N SER A 89 10.32 -6.82 23.72
CA SER A 89 11.64 -6.20 23.65
C SER A 89 12.62 -7.10 22.90
N GLY A 90 13.34 -6.51 21.96
CA GLY A 90 14.28 -7.23 21.11
C GLY A 90 13.69 -7.91 19.86
N LEU A 91 12.36 -7.93 19.71
CA LEU A 91 11.67 -8.58 18.57
C LEU A 91 11.58 -7.66 17.34
N ASN A 92 11.85 -8.24 16.17
CA ASN A 92 11.71 -7.60 14.85
C ASN A 92 10.33 -6.93 14.69
N PHE A 93 10.28 -5.72 14.10
CA PHE A 93 9.07 -4.91 14.01
C PHE A 93 7.88 -5.63 13.35
N ALA A 94 8.13 -6.51 12.37
CA ALA A 94 7.12 -7.24 11.60
C ALA A 94 6.40 -8.36 12.39
N TYR A 95 6.79 -8.61 13.64
CA TYR A 95 6.26 -9.68 14.47
C TYR A 95 5.86 -9.19 15.86
N THR A 96 4.86 -9.82 16.46
CA THR A 96 4.43 -9.56 17.84
C THR A 96 4.41 -10.86 18.64
N ARG A 97 4.85 -10.79 19.90
CA ARG A 97 4.87 -11.90 20.86
C ARG A 97 3.84 -11.68 21.95
N PHE A 98 3.09 -12.73 22.27
CA PHE A 98 2.04 -12.71 23.28
C PHE A 98 1.96 -14.06 24.01
N ILE A 99 1.29 -14.06 25.16
CA ILE A 99 0.98 -15.27 25.92
C ILE A 99 -0.50 -15.58 25.74
N THR A 100 -0.84 -16.79 25.30
CA THR A 100 -2.23 -17.21 25.11
C THR A 100 -2.96 -17.36 26.44
N PRO A 101 -4.32 -17.41 26.46
CA PRO A 101 -5.08 -17.77 27.66
C PRO A 101 -4.73 -19.14 28.26
N SER A 102 -4.16 -20.07 27.48
CA SER A 102 -3.62 -21.36 27.96
C SER A 102 -2.17 -21.28 28.47
N GLY A 103 -1.53 -20.11 28.38
CA GLY A 103 -0.17 -19.84 28.83
C GLY A 103 0.93 -20.27 27.85
N ALA A 104 0.60 -20.56 26.59
CA ALA A 104 1.58 -20.80 25.53
C ALA A 104 2.21 -19.46 25.10
N ASP A 105 3.51 -19.45 24.82
CA ASP A 105 4.28 -18.25 24.47
C ASP A 105 4.55 -18.24 22.96
N ILE A 106 3.93 -17.31 22.24
CA ILE A 106 3.72 -17.37 20.79
C ILE A 106 4.23 -16.10 20.11
N VAL A 107 4.83 -16.25 18.93
CA VAL A 107 5.23 -15.16 18.03
C VAL A 107 4.47 -15.28 16.71
N ALA A 108 3.75 -14.22 16.33
CA ALA A 108 2.96 -14.14 15.11
C ALA A 108 3.40 -12.93 14.25
N PRO A 109 3.19 -12.97 12.91
CA PRO A 109 3.38 -11.80 12.05
C PRO A 109 2.34 -10.72 12.37
N ASN A 110 2.67 -9.45 12.10
CA ASN A 110 1.79 -8.30 12.33
C ASN A 110 1.73 -7.38 11.09
N CYS A 111 0.87 -6.36 11.13
CA CYS A 111 0.65 -5.43 10.01
C CYS A 111 1.94 -4.75 9.50
N PHE A 112 2.96 -4.58 10.33
CA PHE A 112 4.19 -3.90 9.96
C PHE A 112 5.09 -4.72 9.03
N GLN A 113 4.83 -6.02 8.83
CA GLN A 113 5.48 -6.78 7.75
C GLN A 113 5.29 -6.10 6.38
N CYS A 114 4.12 -5.50 6.17
CA CYS A 114 3.77 -4.77 4.95
C CYS A 114 3.80 -3.24 5.15
N HIS A 115 3.34 -2.74 6.31
CA HIS A 115 3.09 -1.32 6.58
C HIS A 115 4.13 -0.64 7.50
N ALA A 116 5.37 -1.13 7.50
CA ALA A 116 6.51 -0.31 7.93
C ALA A 116 7.73 -0.65 7.07
N GLY A 117 8.44 0.39 6.61
CA GLY A 117 9.49 0.26 5.61
C GLY A 117 10.70 1.14 5.89
N PHE A 118 11.64 1.16 4.94
CA PHE A 118 12.83 2.00 4.98
C PHE A 118 12.97 2.82 3.70
N VAL A 119 13.41 4.07 3.83
CA VAL A 119 13.77 4.94 2.70
C VAL A 119 14.89 5.90 3.13
N ASP A 120 15.92 6.11 2.29
CA ASP A 120 17.12 6.91 2.65
C ASP A 120 17.70 6.53 4.03
N ASN A 121 17.77 5.21 4.27
CA ASN A 121 18.17 4.54 5.53
C ASN A 121 17.35 4.91 6.79
N GLN A 122 16.20 5.55 6.64
CA GLN A 122 15.29 5.90 7.73
C GLN A 122 14.14 4.90 7.80
N PHE A 123 13.88 4.32 8.98
CA PHE A 123 12.68 3.52 9.23
C PHE A 123 11.46 4.43 9.34
N ILE A 124 10.37 4.10 8.64
CA ILE A 124 9.14 4.88 8.64
C ILE A 124 7.94 3.96 8.91
N LEU A 125 7.22 4.28 9.99
CA LEU A 125 5.99 3.59 10.36
C LEU A 125 4.86 4.02 9.42
N GLY A 126 4.08 3.06 8.91
CA GLY A 126 3.02 3.34 7.94
C GLY A 126 3.48 3.48 6.49
N LEU A 127 4.78 3.38 6.21
CA LEU A 127 5.33 3.28 4.85
C LEU A 127 5.26 1.83 4.34
N GLY A 128 5.01 1.64 3.04
CA GLY A 128 5.04 0.33 2.39
C GLY A 128 6.43 -0.32 2.44
N ASN A 129 6.49 -1.61 2.78
CA ASN A 129 7.74 -2.33 2.94
C ASN A 129 8.30 -2.86 1.61
N THR A 130 8.99 -1.99 0.88
CA THR A 130 9.60 -2.31 -0.43
C THR A 130 10.77 -3.30 -0.38
N PHE A 131 11.10 -3.83 0.81
CA PHE A 131 12.08 -4.88 1.06
C PHE A 131 11.44 -6.21 1.55
N ALA A 132 10.11 -6.29 1.66
CA ALA A 132 9.42 -7.52 2.05
C ALA A 132 9.51 -8.58 0.94
N ASP A 133 10.10 -9.74 1.25
CA ASP A 133 10.19 -10.85 0.30
C ASP A 133 8.94 -11.74 0.37
N PHE A 134 8.12 -11.66 -0.68
CA PHE A 134 6.99 -12.55 -0.93
C PHE A 134 7.20 -13.37 -2.22
N THR A 135 8.44 -13.53 -2.68
CA THR A 135 8.77 -14.27 -3.92
C THR A 135 8.88 -15.78 -3.71
N MET A 136 9.04 -16.21 -2.46
CA MET A 136 9.25 -17.60 -2.07
C MET A 136 7.97 -18.25 -1.54
N SER A 137 7.59 -19.40 -2.09
CA SER A 137 6.49 -20.22 -1.58
C SER A 137 6.77 -20.72 -0.15
N GLN A 138 5.77 -20.59 0.72
CA GLN A 138 5.83 -21.02 2.13
C GLN A 138 5.40 -22.48 2.33
N ALA A 139 4.91 -23.15 1.28
CA ALA A 139 4.32 -24.49 1.35
C ALA A 139 5.27 -25.52 2.01
N GLY A 140 6.52 -25.62 1.53
CA GLY A 140 7.50 -26.56 2.05
C GLY A 140 7.93 -26.27 3.49
N LEU A 141 8.00 -25.00 3.88
CA LEU A 141 8.36 -24.57 5.24
C LEU A 141 7.27 -24.97 6.26
N SER A 142 6.00 -24.88 5.88
CA SER A 142 4.86 -25.20 6.77
C SER A 142 4.91 -26.64 7.31
N THR A 143 5.26 -27.61 6.45
CA THR A 143 5.29 -29.03 6.83
C THR A 143 6.48 -29.36 7.75
N ILE A 144 7.60 -28.63 7.59
CA ILE A 144 8.76 -28.77 8.47
C ILE A 144 8.47 -28.15 9.84
N LEU A 145 7.86 -26.95 9.88
CA LEU A 145 7.44 -26.30 11.13
C LEU A 145 6.48 -27.19 11.93
N ASP A 146 5.49 -27.80 11.28
CA ASP A 146 4.57 -28.76 11.91
C ASP A 146 5.30 -29.90 12.63
N GLN A 147 6.25 -30.56 11.94
CA GLN A 147 7.01 -31.67 12.50
C GLN A 147 7.88 -31.22 13.69
N VAL A 148 8.47 -30.02 13.62
CA VAL A 148 9.29 -29.45 14.69
C VAL A 148 8.45 -29.05 15.90
N VAL A 149 7.29 -28.42 15.71
CA VAL A 149 6.39 -28.03 16.81
C VAL A 149 5.78 -29.27 17.48
N VAL A 150 5.19 -30.19 16.70
CA VAL A 150 4.59 -31.42 17.24
C VAL A 150 5.65 -32.33 17.88
N GLY A 151 6.85 -32.42 17.31
CA GLY A 151 7.96 -33.19 17.88
C GLY A 151 8.56 -32.59 19.15
N ARG A 152 8.44 -31.26 19.36
CA ARG A 152 9.00 -30.57 20.53
C ARG A 152 8.07 -30.57 21.75
N TYR A 153 6.76 -30.38 21.56
CA TYR A 153 5.80 -30.24 22.67
C TYR A 153 4.78 -31.39 22.74
N GLY A 154 4.63 -32.18 21.68
CA GLY A 154 3.62 -33.25 21.58
C GLY A 154 2.25 -32.74 21.11
N ALA A 155 1.54 -33.57 20.34
CA ALA A 155 0.34 -33.17 19.59
C ALA A 155 -0.86 -32.67 20.44
N GLY A 156 -0.90 -33.01 21.73
CA GLY A 156 -1.94 -32.54 22.68
C GLY A 156 -1.50 -31.38 23.58
N SER A 157 -0.37 -30.72 23.27
CA SER A 157 0.12 -29.56 24.02
C SER A 157 -0.62 -28.27 23.67
N ARG A 158 -0.68 -27.35 24.64
CA ARG A 158 -1.17 -25.98 24.44
C ARG A 158 -0.34 -25.21 23.40
N GLU A 159 0.95 -25.52 23.26
CA GLU A 159 1.83 -24.94 22.26
C GLU A 159 1.47 -25.38 20.83
N VAL A 160 1.10 -26.66 20.64
CA VAL A 160 0.51 -27.14 19.37
C VAL A 160 -0.87 -26.52 19.14
N GLU A 161 -1.75 -26.52 20.15
CA GLU A 161 -3.12 -25.96 20.02
C GLU A 161 -3.13 -24.47 19.64
N ALA A 162 -2.16 -23.70 20.15
CA ALA A 162 -1.94 -22.30 19.84
C ALA A 162 -1.28 -22.06 18.47
N TYR A 163 -0.58 -23.06 17.90
CA TYR A 163 0.06 -22.99 16.58
C TYR A 163 -0.86 -23.50 15.44
N LEU A 164 -1.83 -24.37 15.74
CA LEU A 164 -2.69 -25.01 14.73
C LEU A 164 -3.43 -24.03 13.78
N PRO A 165 -4.06 -22.93 14.24
CA PRO A 165 -4.72 -22.00 13.32
C PRO A 165 -3.77 -21.36 12.29
N PHE A 166 -2.57 -20.95 12.73
CA PHE A 166 -1.51 -20.42 11.86
C PHE A 166 -1.01 -21.48 10.86
N SER A 167 -0.65 -22.68 11.33
CA SER A 167 -0.25 -23.82 10.48
C SER A 167 -1.25 -24.08 9.34
N ARG A 168 -2.53 -24.16 9.71
CA ARG A 168 -3.65 -24.43 8.81
C ARG A 168 -3.79 -23.37 7.72
N ALA A 169 -3.61 -22.09 8.06
CA ALA A 169 -3.67 -21.00 7.08
C ALA A 169 -2.42 -20.94 6.19
N VAL A 170 -1.22 -21.06 6.74
CA VAL A 170 0.04 -21.03 5.95
C VAL A 170 0.06 -22.16 4.91
N LYS A 171 -0.56 -23.32 5.19
CA LYS A 171 -0.71 -24.41 4.22
C LYS A 171 -1.53 -24.04 2.98
N VAL A 172 -2.70 -23.41 3.14
CA VAL A 172 -3.55 -23.03 1.98
C VAL A 172 -3.04 -21.80 1.25
N LEU A 173 -2.25 -20.94 1.92
CA LEU A 173 -1.57 -19.81 1.31
C LEU A 173 -0.26 -20.23 0.59
N GLY A 174 0.21 -21.47 0.79
CA GLY A 174 1.58 -21.91 0.58
C GLY A 174 2.23 -21.50 -0.74
N ASP A 175 1.65 -21.84 -1.88
CA ASP A 175 2.11 -21.43 -3.23
C ASP A 175 1.30 -20.25 -3.80
N GLN A 176 0.07 -20.05 -3.31
CA GLN A 176 -0.96 -19.13 -3.81
C GLN A 176 -0.61 -17.64 -3.75
N LEU A 177 0.43 -17.24 -3.01
CA LEU A 177 0.79 -15.83 -2.77
C LEU A 177 2.09 -15.38 -3.45
N SER A 178 2.79 -16.27 -4.15
CA SER A 178 4.14 -15.99 -4.65
C SER A 178 4.13 -14.82 -5.66
N THR A 179 4.87 -13.76 -5.35
CA THR A 179 5.05 -12.57 -6.21
C THR A 179 6.29 -12.68 -7.08
N ASP A 180 6.38 -11.93 -8.17
CA ASP A 180 7.56 -11.94 -9.03
C ASP A 180 8.74 -11.15 -8.45
N VAL A 181 8.49 -10.17 -7.57
CA VAL A 181 9.52 -9.24 -7.09
C VAL A 181 9.39 -8.94 -5.60
N ILE A 182 10.54 -8.74 -4.96
CA ILE A 182 10.65 -8.33 -3.56
C ILE A 182 10.10 -6.91 -3.41
N GLY A 183 9.23 -6.69 -2.43
CA GLY A 183 8.54 -5.43 -2.15
C GLY A 183 7.16 -5.27 -2.79
N SER A 184 6.78 -6.10 -3.76
CA SER A 184 5.37 -6.19 -4.19
C SER A 184 4.59 -7.07 -3.22
N ASN A 185 3.32 -6.76 -2.99
CA ASN A 185 2.44 -7.51 -2.10
C ASN A 185 1.36 -8.29 -2.88
N SER A 186 0.80 -9.33 -2.26
CA SER A 186 -0.27 -10.17 -2.80
C SER A 186 -1.58 -10.01 -1.99
N ALA A 187 -1.84 -8.81 -1.46
CA ALA A 187 -2.83 -8.58 -0.40
C ALA A 187 -4.25 -9.06 -0.76
N ASP A 188 -4.70 -8.79 -1.99
CA ASP A 188 -6.07 -9.11 -2.41
C ASP A 188 -6.24 -10.61 -2.64
N LYS A 189 -5.18 -11.29 -3.11
CA LYS A 189 -5.11 -12.76 -3.23
C LYS A 189 -5.07 -13.42 -1.85
N LEU A 190 -4.33 -12.86 -0.89
CA LEU A 190 -4.32 -13.29 0.52
C LEU A 190 -5.71 -13.18 1.13
N ALA A 191 -6.40 -12.06 0.94
CA ALA A 191 -7.77 -11.87 1.41
C ALA A 191 -8.75 -12.86 0.76
N LEU A 192 -8.64 -13.10 -0.55
CA LEU A 192 -9.46 -14.07 -1.28
C LEU A 192 -9.27 -15.50 -0.77
N VAL A 193 -8.03 -15.98 -0.66
CA VAL A 193 -7.75 -17.35 -0.20
C VAL A 193 -8.22 -17.57 1.24
N LEU A 194 -7.99 -16.60 2.12
CA LEU A 194 -8.49 -16.67 3.49
C LEU A 194 -10.02 -16.65 3.54
N ALA A 195 -10.70 -15.82 2.74
CA ALA A 195 -12.16 -15.80 2.63
C ALA A 195 -12.73 -17.12 2.10
N ALA A 196 -12.08 -17.75 1.12
CA ALA A 196 -12.51 -19.03 0.56
C ALA A 196 -12.61 -20.13 1.63
N HIS A 197 -11.66 -20.17 2.57
CA HIS A 197 -11.61 -21.13 3.67
C HIS A 197 -12.42 -20.73 4.92
N ARG A 198 -13.36 -19.79 4.80
CA ARG A 198 -14.14 -19.26 5.93
C ARG A 198 -15.64 -19.33 5.67
N LYS A 199 -16.43 -19.79 6.65
CA LYS A 199 -17.89 -19.59 6.61
C LYS A 199 -18.21 -18.10 6.66
N GLN A 200 -19.27 -17.73 5.96
CA GLN A 200 -19.68 -16.34 5.78
C GLN A 200 -20.29 -15.73 7.06
N ASP A 201 -21.08 -16.50 7.79
CA ASP A 201 -21.85 -16.08 8.97
C ASP A 201 -21.01 -15.98 10.26
N ASP A 202 -20.26 -17.03 10.58
CA ASP A 202 -19.54 -17.17 11.85
C ASP A 202 -18.01 -17.05 11.72
N LEU A 203 -17.45 -16.86 10.51
CA LEU A 203 -16.01 -16.85 10.19
C LEU A 203 -15.24 -18.09 10.65
N SER A 204 -15.91 -19.18 11.01
CA SER A 204 -15.26 -20.46 11.30
C SER A 204 -14.62 -21.05 10.04
N TRP A 205 -13.63 -21.92 10.23
CA TRP A 205 -12.85 -22.49 9.13
C TRP A 205 -13.58 -23.62 8.39
N VAL A 206 -13.32 -23.74 7.09
CA VAL A 206 -13.65 -24.92 6.27
C VAL A 206 -12.42 -25.39 5.48
N ASP A 207 -12.14 -26.69 5.50
CA ASP A 207 -10.94 -27.27 4.87
C ASP A 207 -11.02 -27.36 3.35
N GLN A 208 -12.19 -27.15 2.77
CA GLN A 208 -12.40 -27.01 1.32
C GLN A 208 -12.89 -25.58 1.03
N PRO A 209 -12.40 -24.93 -0.03
CA PRO A 209 -12.77 -23.55 -0.33
C PRO A 209 -14.23 -23.45 -0.79
N ASN A 210 -14.96 -22.47 -0.25
CA ASN A 210 -16.38 -22.23 -0.56
C ASN A 210 -16.62 -21.71 -1.99
N PHE A 211 -15.58 -21.19 -2.66
CA PHE A 211 -15.61 -20.69 -4.03
C PHE A 211 -14.23 -20.90 -4.68
N PRO A 212 -14.12 -20.88 -6.03
CA PRO A 212 -12.85 -21.11 -6.72
C PRO A 212 -11.76 -20.10 -6.33
N ILE A 213 -10.54 -20.60 -6.15
CA ILE A 213 -9.34 -19.76 -5.99
C ILE A 213 -8.66 -19.69 -7.38
N PRO A 214 -8.37 -18.49 -7.92
CA PRO A 214 -7.66 -18.35 -9.19
C PRO A 214 -6.18 -18.70 -9.02
N ASN A 215 -5.50 -19.09 -10.10
CA ASN A 215 -4.06 -19.33 -10.05
C ASN A 215 -3.28 -18.01 -9.97
N GLU A 216 -3.81 -16.97 -10.61
CA GLU A 216 -3.17 -15.67 -10.76
C GLU A 216 -2.90 -14.97 -9.42
N VAL A 217 -1.79 -14.24 -9.38
CA VAL A 217 -1.37 -13.34 -8.31
C VAL A 217 -0.95 -12.05 -9.01
N TYR A 218 -1.52 -10.92 -8.62
CA TYR A 218 -1.10 -9.61 -9.14
C TYR A 218 -0.45 -8.79 -8.02
N PRO A 219 0.58 -8.00 -8.35
CA PRO A 219 1.27 -7.17 -7.38
C PRO A 219 0.40 -5.97 -6.98
N VAL A 220 0.35 -5.68 -5.69
CA VAL A 220 -0.02 -4.36 -5.20
C VAL A 220 1.12 -3.75 -4.38
N ASP A 221 1.41 -2.49 -4.63
CA ASP A 221 2.16 -1.63 -3.71
C ASP A 221 1.31 -1.36 -2.45
N VAL A 222 1.97 -1.06 -1.33
CA VAL A 222 1.33 -0.94 -0.02
C VAL A 222 1.08 0.54 0.31
N PRO A 223 -0.18 1.04 0.27
CA PRO A 223 -0.47 2.45 0.44
C PRO A 223 -0.02 3.01 1.80
N ALA A 224 0.59 4.19 1.78
CA ALA A 224 1.07 4.83 2.99
C ALA A 224 -0.08 5.22 3.95
N TRP A 225 0.03 4.79 5.21
CA TRP A 225 -1.06 4.88 6.20
C TRP A 225 -1.47 6.30 6.55
N TRP A 226 -0.54 7.26 6.57
CA TRP A 226 -0.83 8.67 6.88
C TRP A 226 -1.78 9.34 5.86
N LEU A 227 -1.96 8.73 4.67
CA LEU A 227 -2.92 9.17 3.65
C LEU A 227 -4.37 8.83 4.01
N LEU A 228 -4.60 7.79 4.84
CA LEU A 228 -5.94 7.24 5.09
C LEU A 228 -6.90 8.27 5.69
N LYS A 229 -6.39 9.23 6.48
CA LYS A 229 -7.16 10.32 7.09
C LYS A 229 -7.86 11.26 6.09
N LYS A 230 -7.47 11.23 4.80
CA LYS A 230 -8.12 11.98 3.72
C LYS A 230 -9.08 11.14 2.87
N LYS A 231 -8.99 9.79 2.89
CA LYS A 231 -9.70 8.92 1.94
C LYS A 231 -11.12 8.55 2.41
N ASN A 232 -12.05 8.50 1.45
CA ASN A 232 -13.41 7.98 1.58
C ASN A 232 -13.51 6.47 1.27
N ALA A 233 -12.44 5.88 0.74
CA ALA A 233 -12.32 4.44 0.50
C ALA A 233 -10.92 3.90 0.82
N MET A 234 -10.86 2.63 1.19
CA MET A 234 -9.60 1.89 1.32
C MET A 234 -9.14 1.29 -0.02
N PHE A 235 -7.87 0.88 -0.05
CA PHE A 235 -7.23 0.14 -1.15
C PHE A 235 -7.14 0.97 -2.47
N HIS A 236 -6.82 0.31 -3.59
CA HIS A 236 -6.39 0.96 -4.85
C HIS A 236 -7.51 1.16 -5.87
N THR A 237 -8.36 0.15 -6.13
CA THR A 237 -9.50 0.24 -7.07
C THR A 237 -10.71 0.96 -6.48
N ALA A 238 -10.56 1.56 -5.30
CA ALA A 238 -11.65 1.97 -4.43
C ALA A 238 -12.60 0.79 -4.17
N GLU A 239 -12.09 -0.30 -3.63
CA GLU A 239 -12.87 -1.49 -3.28
C GLU A 239 -13.41 -1.42 -1.85
N GLY A 240 -12.66 -0.92 -0.86
CA GLY A 240 -13.14 -0.84 0.52
C GLY A 240 -14.17 0.28 0.73
N ARG A 241 -15.38 -0.04 1.21
CA ARG A 241 -16.42 0.92 1.66
C ARG A 241 -16.89 0.62 3.09
N GLY A 242 -17.42 1.65 3.75
CA GLY A 242 -17.99 1.53 5.10
C GLY A 242 -16.95 1.77 6.20
N ASP A 243 -17.03 1.03 7.30
CA ASP A 243 -16.14 1.22 8.46
C ASP A 243 -14.72 0.69 8.18
N PHE A 244 -13.72 1.58 8.18
CA PHE A 244 -12.34 1.23 7.85
C PHE A 244 -11.66 0.39 8.92
N ALA A 245 -12.10 0.51 10.19
CA ALA A 245 -11.56 -0.31 11.27
C ALA A 245 -11.92 -1.79 11.05
N ARG A 246 -13.17 -2.07 10.63
CA ARG A 246 -13.64 -3.40 10.24
C ARG A 246 -12.97 -3.92 8.97
N LEU A 247 -12.68 -3.06 7.99
CA LEU A 247 -11.88 -3.43 6.80
C LEU A 247 -10.44 -3.81 7.15
N MET A 248 -9.73 -2.98 7.96
CA MET A 248 -8.32 -3.19 8.28
C MET A 248 -8.04 -4.48 9.06
N MET A 249 -8.99 -4.94 9.89
CA MET A 249 -8.82 -6.19 10.64
C MET A 249 -8.95 -7.47 9.78
N ALA A 250 -9.21 -7.38 8.47
CA ALA A 250 -9.36 -8.56 7.60
C ALA A 250 -8.14 -9.50 7.63
N SER A 251 -6.94 -9.00 7.90
CA SER A 251 -5.72 -9.80 8.10
C SER A 251 -5.82 -10.82 9.25
N SER A 252 -6.67 -10.58 10.26
CA SER A 252 -6.93 -11.53 11.36
C SER A 252 -7.54 -12.85 10.88
N LEU A 253 -8.16 -12.90 9.68
CA LEU A 253 -8.65 -14.13 9.06
C LEU A 253 -7.56 -15.21 8.87
N LEU A 254 -6.27 -14.84 8.97
CA LEU A 254 -5.16 -15.78 9.05
C LEU A 254 -5.32 -16.76 10.22
N THR A 255 -5.71 -16.30 11.41
CA THR A 255 -5.64 -17.12 12.63
C THR A 255 -6.94 -17.26 13.40
N LEU A 256 -7.91 -16.36 13.18
CA LEU A 256 -9.23 -16.40 13.83
C LEU A 256 -9.78 -17.83 13.94
N ARG A 257 -10.34 -18.20 15.09
CA ARG A 257 -11.09 -19.45 15.21
C ARG A 257 -12.50 -19.29 14.64
N ASP A 258 -13.18 -18.23 15.06
CA ASP A 258 -14.50 -17.80 14.63
C ASP A 258 -14.72 -16.30 14.95
N SER A 259 -15.93 -15.81 14.68
CA SER A 259 -16.37 -14.42 14.86
C SER A 259 -16.30 -13.90 16.31
N THR A 260 -16.04 -14.75 17.31
CA THR A 260 -15.86 -14.34 18.72
C THR A 260 -14.57 -13.57 18.90
N LYS A 261 -13.43 -14.12 18.47
CA LYS A 261 -12.17 -13.34 18.44
C LYS A 261 -12.27 -12.18 17.45
N ALA A 262 -13.04 -12.31 16.36
CA ALA A 262 -13.26 -11.18 15.44
C ALA A 262 -13.96 -10.00 16.11
N ARG A 263 -14.98 -10.25 16.95
CA ARG A 263 -15.65 -9.22 17.78
C ARG A 263 -14.72 -8.60 18.83
N GLU A 264 -13.74 -9.35 19.33
CA GLU A 264 -12.73 -8.86 20.27
C GLU A 264 -11.74 -7.92 19.58
N VAL A 265 -11.15 -8.37 18.46
CA VAL A 265 -10.25 -7.57 17.61
C VAL A 265 -10.92 -6.28 17.13
N ASP A 266 -12.19 -6.36 16.70
CA ASP A 266 -12.96 -5.21 16.21
C ASP A 266 -13.18 -4.10 17.24
N GLN A 267 -13.19 -4.43 18.54
CA GLN A 267 -13.32 -3.41 19.60
C GLN A 267 -12.09 -2.49 19.61
N HIS A 268 -10.89 -3.06 19.45
CA HIS A 268 -9.64 -2.32 19.40
C HIS A 268 -9.36 -1.65 18.05
N PHE A 269 -9.93 -2.14 16.94
CA PHE A 269 -9.58 -1.61 15.62
C PHE A 269 -10.12 -0.18 15.35
N ALA A 270 -11.11 0.28 16.11
CA ALA A 270 -11.49 1.70 16.13
C ALA A 270 -10.36 2.61 16.63
N ASP A 271 -9.64 2.14 17.66
CA ASP A 271 -8.46 2.79 18.23
C ASP A 271 -7.26 2.70 17.27
N VAL A 272 -7.03 1.53 16.66
CA VAL A 272 -6.01 1.34 15.60
C VAL A 272 -6.23 2.33 14.44
N LYS A 273 -7.48 2.53 14.03
CA LYS A 273 -7.83 3.54 13.02
C LYS A 273 -7.57 4.97 13.52
N ALA A 274 -7.86 5.28 14.78
CA ALA A 274 -7.54 6.59 15.36
C ALA A 274 -6.02 6.86 15.38
N PHE A 275 -5.21 5.85 15.71
CA PHE A 275 -3.75 5.93 15.61
C PHE A 275 -3.27 6.16 14.18
N ILE A 276 -3.77 5.39 13.20
CA ILE A 276 -3.43 5.56 11.78
C ILE A 276 -3.82 6.96 11.27
N TYR A 277 -4.96 7.49 11.72
CA TYR A 277 -5.40 8.85 11.38
C TYR A 277 -4.52 9.94 12.02
N ALA A 278 -3.81 9.63 13.10
CA ALA A 278 -2.87 10.52 13.77
C ALA A 278 -1.43 10.41 13.23
N LEU A 279 -1.16 9.53 12.26
CA LEU A 279 0.14 9.50 11.57
C LEU A 279 0.25 10.68 10.61
N ASP A 280 1.40 11.35 10.62
CA ASP A 280 1.74 12.43 9.69
C ASP A 280 2.73 11.95 8.62
N PRO A 281 2.73 12.58 7.42
CA PRO A 281 3.72 12.29 6.40
C PRO A 281 5.15 12.55 6.91
N PRO A 282 6.13 11.71 6.54
CA PRO A 282 7.52 11.96 6.88
C PRO A 282 8.04 13.19 6.11
N PRO A 283 8.51 14.26 6.76
CA PRO A 283 8.99 15.44 6.03
C PRO A 283 10.35 15.16 5.39
N TYR A 284 10.53 15.60 4.13
CA TYR A 284 11.77 15.49 3.37
C TYR A 284 12.97 16.11 4.14
N LYS A 285 14.13 15.44 4.09
CA LYS A 285 15.27 15.73 4.98
C LYS A 285 16.48 16.40 4.32
N LYS A 286 16.48 16.60 3.00
CA LYS A 286 17.53 17.34 2.29
C LYS A 286 17.05 18.78 2.00
N PRO A 287 17.93 19.73 1.62
CA PRO A 287 17.52 21.07 1.26
C PRO A 287 16.50 21.09 0.11
N ILE A 288 15.61 22.08 0.11
CA ILE A 288 14.63 22.34 -0.95
C ILE A 288 14.86 23.75 -1.49
N ASN A 289 14.86 23.90 -2.81
CA ASN A 289 14.84 25.20 -3.47
C ASN A 289 13.41 25.77 -3.44
N ASN A 290 13.13 26.64 -2.46
CA ASN A 290 11.81 27.23 -2.26
C ASN A 290 11.28 28.05 -3.46
N GLU A 291 12.17 28.63 -4.29
CA GLU A 291 11.74 29.36 -5.49
C GLU A 291 11.23 28.39 -6.57
N LEU A 292 12.01 27.34 -6.83
CA LEU A 292 11.66 26.27 -7.77
C LEU A 292 10.43 25.47 -7.31
N ALA A 293 10.31 25.19 -6.01
CA ALA A 293 9.11 24.60 -5.42
C ALA A 293 7.87 25.51 -5.52
N SER A 294 8.04 26.85 -5.47
CA SER A 294 6.93 27.79 -5.68
C SER A 294 6.45 27.80 -7.14
N GLN A 295 7.37 27.68 -8.10
CA GLN A 295 7.04 27.51 -9.52
C GLN A 295 6.34 26.15 -9.75
N GLY A 296 6.88 25.08 -9.16
CA GLY A 296 6.32 23.73 -9.18
C GLY A 296 4.91 23.63 -8.61
N LYS A 297 4.62 24.42 -7.56
CA LYS A 297 3.28 24.52 -6.99
C LYS A 297 2.25 24.99 -8.01
N LEU A 298 2.54 26.06 -8.75
CA LEU A 298 1.61 26.62 -9.75
C LEU A 298 1.33 25.62 -10.88
N LEU A 299 2.38 24.93 -11.36
CA LEU A 299 2.26 23.85 -12.34
C LEU A 299 1.42 22.68 -11.81
N PHE A 300 1.65 22.27 -10.56
CA PHE A 300 0.86 21.23 -9.92
C PHE A 300 -0.62 21.62 -9.73
N GLU A 301 -0.88 22.86 -9.29
CA GLU A 301 -2.24 23.38 -9.13
C GLU A 301 -2.98 23.43 -10.48
N ASN A 302 -2.31 23.77 -11.58
CA ASN A 302 -2.88 23.78 -12.94
C ASN A 302 -3.08 22.38 -13.55
N HIS A 303 -2.16 21.42 -13.31
CA HIS A 303 -2.12 20.17 -14.09
C HIS A 303 -2.44 18.90 -13.30
N CYS A 304 -2.30 18.90 -11.97
CA CYS A 304 -2.40 17.69 -11.14
C CYS A 304 -3.52 17.75 -10.09
N SER A 305 -3.85 18.95 -9.59
CA SER A 305 -4.78 19.13 -8.47
C SER A 305 -6.20 18.61 -8.71
N LYS A 306 -6.66 18.61 -9.97
CA LYS A 306 -7.99 18.09 -10.36
C LYS A 306 -8.22 16.63 -9.94
N CYS A 307 -7.16 15.83 -9.83
CA CYS A 307 -7.24 14.45 -9.34
C CYS A 307 -6.63 14.28 -7.94
N HIS A 308 -5.45 14.88 -7.69
CA HIS A 308 -4.70 14.69 -6.44
C HIS A 308 -5.05 15.67 -5.32
N GLY A 309 -5.93 16.64 -5.58
CA GLY A 309 -6.33 17.67 -4.62
C GLY A 309 -5.32 18.81 -4.44
N THR A 310 -5.59 19.66 -3.46
CA THR A 310 -4.75 20.81 -3.05
C THR A 310 -4.14 20.59 -1.66
N TYR A 311 -3.07 21.34 -1.34
CA TYR A 311 -2.21 21.07 -0.18
C TYR A 311 -1.98 22.34 0.66
N GLY A 312 -1.61 22.14 1.92
CA GLY A 312 -1.55 23.18 2.96
C GLY A 312 -2.81 23.21 3.84
N SER A 313 -2.94 24.24 4.69
CA SER A 313 -3.96 24.30 5.76
C SER A 313 -5.42 24.39 5.29
N ALA A 314 -5.65 24.67 4.00
CA ALA A 314 -6.96 24.66 3.36
C ALA A 314 -7.01 23.67 2.16
N GLY A 315 -6.11 22.68 2.16
CA GLY A 315 -6.03 21.66 1.11
C GLY A 315 -7.25 20.75 1.10
N VAL A 316 -7.80 20.50 -0.08
CA VAL A 316 -8.97 19.64 -0.31
C VAL A 316 -8.56 18.46 -1.17
N TYR A 317 -8.88 17.24 -0.75
CA TYR A 317 -8.64 16.02 -1.51
C TYR A 317 -9.99 15.50 -2.08
N PRO A 318 -10.14 15.40 -3.41
CA PRO A 318 -11.45 15.26 -4.05
C PRO A 318 -12.01 13.83 -4.05
N ASN A 319 -11.24 12.84 -3.55
CA ASN A 319 -11.70 11.45 -3.42
C ASN A 319 -12.22 10.83 -4.74
N LEU A 320 -11.55 11.12 -5.86
CA LEU A 320 -11.94 10.59 -7.17
C LEU A 320 -11.39 9.17 -7.40
N LEU A 321 -12.28 8.29 -7.86
CA LEU A 321 -11.94 7.10 -8.63
C LEU A 321 -11.83 7.51 -10.11
N ILE A 322 -10.67 7.28 -10.74
CA ILE A 322 -10.42 7.60 -12.15
C ILE A 322 -10.56 6.30 -12.95
N ASP A 323 -11.49 6.26 -13.91
CA ASP A 323 -11.75 5.07 -14.75
C ASP A 323 -10.50 4.66 -15.53
N ILE A 324 -10.33 3.35 -15.71
CA ILE A 324 -9.17 2.74 -16.38
C ILE A 324 -8.92 3.31 -17.78
N LYS A 325 -9.97 3.76 -18.49
CA LYS A 325 -9.87 4.38 -19.83
C LYS A 325 -9.20 5.76 -19.81
N GLU A 326 -9.23 6.48 -18.68
CA GLU A 326 -8.54 7.76 -18.54
C GLU A 326 -7.12 7.59 -17.97
N VAL A 327 -6.97 6.81 -16.88
CA VAL A 327 -5.67 6.66 -16.22
C VAL A 327 -4.72 5.69 -16.95
N ASN A 328 -5.25 4.66 -17.62
CA ASN A 328 -4.56 3.74 -18.54
C ASN A 328 -3.30 3.03 -17.98
N THR A 329 -3.22 2.87 -16.65
CA THR A 329 -2.25 2.01 -15.95
C THR A 329 -2.63 0.53 -16.12
N ASP A 330 -1.83 -0.40 -15.58
CA ASP A 330 -2.17 -1.85 -15.61
C ASP A 330 -3.58 -2.13 -15.03
N GLU A 331 -4.37 -2.96 -15.71
CA GLU A 331 -5.77 -3.25 -15.37
C GLU A 331 -5.96 -4.53 -14.54
N ALA A 332 -4.88 -5.22 -14.15
CA ALA A 332 -4.96 -6.56 -13.59
C ALA A 332 -5.68 -6.65 -12.23
N VAL A 333 -5.59 -5.63 -11.37
CA VAL A 333 -6.29 -5.60 -10.07
C VAL A 333 -7.79 -5.38 -10.25
N ILE A 334 -8.19 -4.51 -11.19
CA ILE A 334 -9.59 -4.34 -11.61
C ILE A 334 -10.11 -5.67 -12.19
N SER A 335 -9.33 -6.27 -13.09
CA SER A 335 -9.63 -7.58 -13.69
C SER A 335 -9.76 -8.69 -12.65
N PHE A 336 -8.96 -8.67 -11.57
CA PHE A 336 -9.06 -9.64 -10.47
C PHE A 336 -10.43 -9.59 -9.82
N TYR A 337 -10.91 -8.41 -9.43
CA TYR A 337 -12.22 -8.27 -8.81
C TYR A 337 -13.38 -8.59 -9.77
N GLN A 338 -13.27 -8.19 -11.04
CA GLN A 338 -14.28 -8.51 -12.07
C GLN A 338 -14.42 -10.03 -12.32
N ASN A 339 -13.31 -10.77 -12.30
CA ASN A 339 -13.33 -12.22 -12.54
C ASN A 339 -13.59 -13.07 -11.28
N ASN A 340 -13.55 -12.48 -10.08
CA ASN A 340 -13.70 -13.20 -8.80
C ASN A 340 -14.88 -12.67 -7.98
N THR A 341 -16.04 -12.45 -8.61
CA THR A 341 -17.23 -11.90 -7.93
C THR A 341 -17.64 -12.71 -6.69
N SER A 342 -17.45 -14.03 -6.69
CA SER A 342 -17.75 -14.89 -5.52
C SER A 342 -17.00 -14.49 -4.25
N PHE A 343 -15.82 -13.86 -4.35
CA PHE A 343 -15.12 -13.29 -3.18
C PHE A 343 -15.80 -12.02 -2.68
N VAL A 344 -16.27 -11.16 -3.60
CA VAL A 344 -17.03 -9.93 -3.28
C VAL A 344 -18.39 -10.28 -2.67
N ASP A 345 -19.10 -11.25 -3.25
CA ASP A 345 -20.36 -11.79 -2.74
C ASP A 345 -20.17 -12.45 -1.37
N TRP A 346 -19.09 -13.23 -1.19
CA TRP A 346 -18.73 -13.79 0.11
C TRP A 346 -18.54 -12.66 1.14
N TYR A 347 -17.73 -11.65 0.83
CA TYR A 347 -17.40 -10.59 1.77
C TYR A 347 -18.64 -9.75 2.15
N ASN A 348 -19.46 -9.36 1.16
CA ASN A 348 -20.64 -8.52 1.36
C ASN A 348 -21.81 -9.27 2.04
N GLY A 349 -21.84 -10.60 1.96
CA GLY A 349 -22.71 -11.41 2.80
C GLY A 349 -22.11 -11.77 4.17
N SER A 350 -20.82 -11.50 4.42
CA SER A 350 -20.11 -11.97 5.62
C SER A 350 -20.39 -11.19 6.90
N TRP A 351 -19.86 -11.68 8.03
CA TRP A 351 -19.76 -10.96 9.30
C TRP A 351 -19.19 -9.52 9.16
N PHE A 352 -18.26 -9.27 8.23
CA PHE A 352 -17.69 -7.94 8.01
C PHE A 352 -18.75 -6.92 7.56
N ALA A 353 -19.72 -7.35 6.75
CA ALA A 353 -20.80 -6.54 6.22
C ALA A 353 -22.04 -6.45 7.11
N LYS A 354 -21.98 -6.96 8.35
CA LYS A 354 -23.11 -6.88 9.30
C LYS A 354 -23.09 -5.60 10.14
N ALA A 355 -24.29 -5.15 10.52
CA ALA A 355 -24.48 -4.06 11.46
C ALA A 355 -23.82 -4.36 12.82
N PRO A 356 -23.38 -3.35 13.60
CA PRO A 356 -23.55 -1.91 13.34
C PRO A 356 -22.42 -1.26 12.52
N TYR A 357 -21.37 -2.01 12.16
CA TYR A 357 -20.15 -1.47 11.52
C TYR A 357 -19.89 -2.16 10.19
N GLN A 358 -20.80 -1.95 9.22
CA GLN A 358 -20.70 -2.59 7.91
C GLN A 358 -19.42 -2.16 7.17
N ALA A 359 -18.57 -3.13 6.85
CA ALA A 359 -17.54 -3.04 5.83
C ALA A 359 -18.00 -3.82 4.59
N ASN A 360 -17.81 -3.26 3.40
CA ASN A 360 -18.16 -3.89 2.12
C ASN A 360 -17.01 -3.77 1.12
N LEU A 361 -16.94 -4.71 0.19
CA LEU A 361 -16.16 -4.60 -1.04
C LEU A 361 -17.09 -4.13 -2.18
N VAL A 362 -16.76 -2.99 -2.78
CA VAL A 362 -17.44 -2.42 -3.95
C VAL A 362 -16.36 -1.99 -4.96
N PRO A 363 -15.72 -2.94 -5.67
CA PRO A 363 -14.57 -2.65 -6.54
C PRO A 363 -14.92 -1.73 -7.71
N GLY A 364 -14.08 -0.74 -7.97
CA GLY A 364 -14.26 0.24 -9.04
C GLY A 364 -13.65 -0.19 -10.38
N ASN A 365 -14.12 0.43 -11.47
CA ASN A 365 -13.57 0.23 -12.82
C ASN A 365 -12.35 1.13 -13.11
N GLY A 366 -11.48 1.30 -12.13
CA GLY A 366 -10.43 2.32 -12.17
C GLY A 366 -9.53 2.31 -10.94
N TYR A 367 -8.77 3.39 -10.74
CA TYR A 367 -7.92 3.56 -9.57
C TYR A 367 -8.13 4.92 -8.89
N ILE A 368 -7.98 4.96 -7.57
CA ILE A 368 -7.94 6.22 -6.82
C ILE A 368 -6.66 6.97 -7.18
N ALA A 369 -6.77 8.26 -7.54
CA ALA A 369 -5.61 9.15 -7.56
C ALA A 369 -5.25 9.52 -6.11
N PRO A 370 -4.17 9.02 -5.51
CA PRO A 370 -3.93 9.15 -4.07
C PRO A 370 -3.59 10.60 -3.66
N PRO A 371 -3.78 10.98 -2.38
CA PRO A 371 -3.13 12.16 -1.85
C PRO A 371 -1.61 11.95 -1.85
N LEU A 372 -0.85 13.03 -2.03
CA LEU A 372 0.60 13.02 -2.25
C LEU A 372 1.40 13.55 -1.05
N ASP A 373 0.79 13.60 0.14
CA ASP A 373 1.49 13.91 1.39
C ASP A 373 2.58 12.86 1.63
N GLY A 374 3.82 13.28 1.88
CA GLY A 374 4.98 12.40 2.06
C GLY A 374 5.37 11.59 0.82
N ILE A 375 4.91 11.95 -0.38
CA ILE A 375 5.08 11.15 -1.62
C ILE A 375 6.54 10.81 -1.93
N TRP A 376 7.50 11.65 -1.53
CA TRP A 376 8.93 11.36 -1.71
C TRP A 376 9.36 10.02 -1.07
N ALA A 377 8.71 9.60 0.01
CA ALA A 377 9.08 8.42 0.78
C ALA A 377 8.58 7.10 0.15
N SER A 378 7.51 7.15 -0.66
CA SER A 378 6.80 5.97 -1.15
C SER A 378 7.15 5.61 -2.59
N ALA A 379 8.44 5.40 -2.86
CA ALA A 379 8.92 4.82 -4.12
C ALA A 379 9.14 3.30 -3.96
N PRO A 380 8.77 2.46 -4.94
CA PRO A 380 8.32 2.80 -6.28
C PRO A 380 6.83 3.17 -6.35
N TYR A 381 6.41 3.73 -7.48
CA TYR A 381 5.11 4.36 -7.67
C TYR A 381 4.16 3.52 -8.55
N PHE A 382 2.89 3.98 -8.59
CA PHE A 382 1.69 3.29 -9.09
C PHE A 382 1.21 2.12 -8.21
N HIS A 383 -0.04 1.70 -8.41
CA HIS A 383 -0.71 0.69 -7.58
C HIS A 383 0.02 -0.65 -7.51
N ASN A 384 0.93 -0.93 -8.45
CA ASN A 384 1.73 -2.16 -8.57
C ASN A 384 3.24 -1.95 -8.28
N GLY A 385 3.68 -0.72 -7.98
CA GLY A 385 5.09 -0.40 -7.73
C GLY A 385 5.99 -0.47 -8.97
N SER A 386 5.44 -0.27 -10.17
CA SER A 386 6.15 -0.49 -11.45
C SER A 386 7.08 0.63 -11.90
N VAL A 387 6.94 1.85 -11.35
CA VAL A 387 7.73 3.02 -11.77
C VAL A 387 8.68 3.47 -10.66
N PRO A 388 10.01 3.41 -10.84
CA PRO A 388 10.95 3.54 -9.74
C PRO A 388 11.13 4.95 -9.15
N SER A 389 10.76 6.02 -9.88
CA SER A 389 10.94 7.42 -9.42
C SER A 389 9.84 8.38 -9.89
N LEU A 390 9.67 9.53 -9.21
CA LEU A 390 8.71 10.57 -9.64
C LEU A 390 9.09 11.19 -10.98
N TYR A 391 10.39 11.29 -11.30
CA TYR A 391 10.84 11.69 -12.62
C TYR A 391 10.30 10.75 -13.72
N ASP A 392 10.35 9.44 -13.48
CA ASP A 392 9.87 8.43 -14.43
C ASP A 392 8.32 8.38 -14.47
N VAL A 393 7.64 8.73 -13.37
CA VAL A 393 6.17 8.96 -13.39
C VAL A 393 5.84 10.13 -14.32
N LEU A 394 6.56 11.25 -14.20
CA LEU A 394 6.34 12.48 -14.97
C LEU A 394 7.00 12.48 -16.36
N LYS A 395 7.59 11.37 -16.79
CA LYS A 395 8.21 11.19 -18.11
C LYS A 395 8.08 9.75 -18.58
N SER A 396 6.91 9.40 -19.12
CA SER A 396 6.55 8.01 -19.46
C SER A 396 7.49 7.36 -20.47
N SER A 397 8.07 8.17 -21.37
CA SER A 397 9.05 7.75 -22.38
C SER A 397 10.41 7.31 -21.81
N ASP A 398 10.76 7.71 -20.58
CA ASP A 398 11.99 7.30 -19.89
C ASP A 398 11.78 6.09 -18.97
N ARG A 399 10.53 5.61 -18.78
CA ARG A 399 10.21 4.51 -17.86
C ARG A 399 10.90 3.21 -18.29
N PRO A 400 11.72 2.58 -17.41
CA PRO A 400 12.43 1.36 -17.77
C PRO A 400 11.48 0.16 -17.87
N LYS A 401 11.63 -0.65 -18.92
CA LYS A 401 10.84 -1.88 -19.13
C LYS A 401 11.28 -3.04 -18.24
N ILE A 402 12.57 -3.15 -17.97
CA ILE A 402 13.12 -4.12 -17.03
C ILE A 402 14.21 -3.38 -16.23
N TRP A 403 14.05 -3.34 -14.91
CA TRP A 403 14.91 -2.58 -14.01
C TRP A 403 15.21 -3.36 -12.74
N ARG A 404 16.39 -3.13 -12.17
CA ARG A 404 16.87 -3.82 -10.97
C ARG A 404 17.24 -2.83 -9.88
N LYS A 405 16.73 -3.03 -8.67
CA LYS A 405 17.11 -2.27 -7.46
C LYS A 405 18.18 -3.02 -6.66
N SER A 406 18.90 -2.33 -5.78
CA SER A 406 19.72 -3.00 -4.77
C SER A 406 18.94 -3.27 -3.49
N ASN A 407 19.38 -4.26 -2.70
CA ASN A 407 18.82 -4.57 -1.39
C ASN A 407 19.34 -3.65 -0.25
N GLN A 408 19.77 -2.43 -0.58
CA GLN A 408 20.30 -1.48 0.41
C GLN A 408 19.26 -0.44 0.80
N LYS A 409 19.20 -0.09 2.08
CA LYS A 409 18.17 0.82 2.62
C LYS A 409 18.41 2.29 2.27
N ASP A 410 19.59 2.62 1.75
CA ASP A 410 20.00 3.90 1.18
C ASP A 410 19.94 3.93 -0.37
N ASN A 411 19.25 2.96 -0.99
CA ASN A 411 19.04 2.84 -2.44
C ASN A 411 18.05 3.91 -2.99
N TYR A 412 18.33 5.17 -2.71
CA TYR A 412 17.45 6.31 -2.99
C TYR A 412 18.15 7.40 -3.82
N ASP A 413 17.43 8.00 -4.76
CA ASP A 413 17.86 9.13 -5.60
C ASP A 413 17.04 10.37 -5.26
N HIS A 414 17.71 11.40 -4.75
CA HIS A 414 17.08 12.68 -4.37
C HIS A 414 16.86 13.65 -5.54
N SER A 415 17.44 13.37 -6.72
CA SER A 415 17.22 14.13 -7.95
C SER A 415 15.93 13.66 -8.65
N LYS A 416 15.83 12.36 -8.93
CA LYS A 416 14.62 11.75 -9.50
C LYS A 416 13.48 11.53 -8.50
N VAL A 417 13.78 11.57 -7.20
CA VAL A 417 12.85 11.29 -6.08
C VAL A 417 12.26 9.88 -6.17
N GLY A 418 13.10 8.90 -5.86
CA GLY A 418 12.69 7.49 -5.77
C GLY A 418 13.86 6.53 -5.64
N LEU A 419 13.71 5.31 -6.12
CA LEU A 419 14.74 4.28 -6.05
C LEU A 419 15.88 4.53 -7.05
N LYS A 420 17.12 4.22 -6.65
CA LYS A 420 18.21 3.98 -7.62
C LYS A 420 17.96 2.66 -8.34
N TYR A 421 18.19 2.59 -9.64
CA TYR A 421 18.00 1.36 -10.43
C TYR A 421 19.02 1.20 -11.57
N GLU A 422 19.25 -0.04 -11.97
CA GLU A 422 19.98 -0.43 -13.18
C GLU A 422 18.96 -0.88 -14.24
N VAL A 423 19.09 -0.41 -15.49
CA VAL A 423 18.28 -0.93 -16.62
C VAL A 423 18.94 -2.20 -17.14
N VAL A 424 18.18 -3.29 -17.25
CA VAL A 424 18.69 -4.60 -17.66
C VAL A 424 17.86 -5.19 -18.80
N THR A 425 18.36 -6.26 -19.45
CA THR A 425 17.72 -6.86 -20.64
C THR A 425 16.83 -8.06 -20.35
N SER A 426 16.82 -8.57 -19.11
CA SER A 426 16.06 -9.74 -18.69
C SER A 426 15.95 -9.80 -17.17
N LYS A 427 14.90 -10.44 -16.64
CA LYS A 427 14.81 -10.78 -15.21
C LYS A 427 15.98 -11.69 -14.77
N THR A 428 16.59 -11.42 -13.62
CA THR A 428 17.74 -12.19 -13.09
C THR A 428 17.58 -12.68 -11.66
N ASP A 429 16.91 -11.90 -10.81
CA ASP A 429 16.63 -12.22 -9.41
C ASP A 429 15.30 -11.57 -8.98
N GLY A 430 14.90 -11.77 -7.71
CA GLY A 430 13.72 -11.12 -7.13
C GLY A 430 13.84 -9.60 -6.93
N TYR A 431 15.01 -8.99 -7.21
CA TYR A 431 15.19 -7.54 -7.23
C TYR A 431 15.06 -6.95 -8.64
N THR A 432 14.91 -7.80 -9.67
CA THR A 432 14.66 -7.39 -11.05
C THR A 432 13.16 -7.37 -11.36
N PHE A 433 12.64 -6.17 -11.58
CA PHE A 433 11.29 -5.89 -12.03
C PHE A 433 11.19 -5.97 -13.56
N ASP A 434 10.18 -6.66 -14.08
CA ASP A 434 9.92 -6.82 -15.51
C ASP A 434 8.48 -6.39 -15.83
N THR A 435 8.32 -5.29 -16.57
CA THR A 435 7.01 -4.67 -16.84
C THR A 435 6.26 -5.34 -18.00
N ASN A 436 6.80 -6.44 -18.54
CA ASN A 436 6.11 -7.29 -19.52
C ASN A 436 5.29 -8.40 -18.84
N THR A 437 5.49 -8.62 -17.53
CA THR A 437 4.68 -9.56 -16.73
C THR A 437 3.30 -8.96 -16.45
N LYS A 438 2.24 -9.76 -16.59
CA LYS A 438 0.84 -9.34 -16.36
C LYS A 438 0.63 -8.85 -14.92
N GLY A 439 0.14 -7.62 -14.74
CA GLY A 439 0.00 -6.96 -13.44
C GLY A 439 1.18 -6.05 -13.08
N TYR A 440 2.32 -6.17 -13.76
CA TYR A 440 3.54 -5.38 -13.53
C TYR A 440 3.70 -4.25 -14.57
N GLY A 441 2.67 -3.97 -15.38
CA GLY A 441 2.71 -2.94 -16.42
C GLY A 441 2.95 -1.53 -15.86
N ASN A 442 3.80 -0.75 -16.54
CA ASN A 442 4.21 0.61 -16.18
C ASN A 442 3.56 1.70 -17.07
N SER A 443 2.46 1.37 -17.74
CA SER A 443 1.72 2.26 -18.65
C SER A 443 0.95 3.36 -17.91
N GLY A 444 0.27 4.23 -18.66
CA GLY A 444 -0.71 5.17 -18.11
C GLY A 444 -0.11 6.39 -17.43
N HIS A 445 -1.00 7.24 -16.89
CA HIS A 445 -0.67 8.47 -16.17
C HIS A 445 0.40 9.30 -16.91
N ILE A 446 0.13 9.59 -18.20
CA ILE A 446 1.08 10.26 -19.12
C ILE A 446 1.03 11.79 -19.04
N TYR A 447 0.26 12.35 -18.11
CA TYR A 447 0.00 13.79 -18.02
C TYR A 447 1.27 14.66 -17.89
N GLY A 448 2.33 14.12 -17.28
CA GLY A 448 3.62 14.79 -17.12
C GLY A 448 4.46 14.90 -18.41
N ASP A 449 4.11 14.18 -19.48
CA ASP A 449 4.87 14.19 -20.74
C ASP A 449 4.73 15.51 -21.49
N LYS A 450 3.69 16.30 -21.19
CA LYS A 450 3.53 17.68 -21.69
C LYS A 450 4.50 18.68 -21.05
N LEU A 451 5.07 18.36 -19.88
CA LEU A 451 5.97 19.28 -19.17
C LEU A 451 7.35 19.32 -19.82
N THR A 452 7.92 20.53 -19.95
CA THR A 452 9.35 20.68 -20.23
C THR A 452 10.18 20.15 -19.06
N GLU A 453 11.48 19.95 -19.29
CA GLU A 453 12.38 19.45 -18.24
C GLU A 453 12.46 20.37 -17.02
N ALA A 454 12.42 21.69 -17.23
CA ALA A 454 12.42 22.67 -16.14
C ALA A 454 11.13 22.58 -15.31
N GLU A 455 9.97 22.48 -15.96
CA GLU A 455 8.66 22.36 -15.29
C GLU A 455 8.52 21.02 -14.55
N ARG A 456 9.00 19.92 -15.13
CA ARG A 456 9.06 18.60 -14.48
C ARG A 456 9.89 18.67 -13.20
N MET A 457 11.09 19.25 -13.26
CA MET A 457 11.94 19.41 -12.09
C MET A 457 11.36 20.39 -11.06
N ALA A 458 10.62 21.42 -11.50
CA ALA A 458 9.87 22.30 -10.61
C ALA A 458 8.78 21.55 -9.84
N VAL A 459 7.94 20.77 -10.53
CA VAL A 459 6.91 19.94 -9.90
C VAL A 459 7.54 18.92 -8.93
N ILE A 460 8.65 18.28 -9.29
CA ILE A 460 9.38 17.37 -8.38
C ILE A 460 9.89 18.11 -7.13
N GLU A 461 10.39 19.34 -7.27
CA GLU A 461 10.84 20.14 -6.13
C GLU A 461 9.67 20.55 -5.22
N TYR A 462 8.49 20.82 -5.78
CA TYR A 462 7.26 21.02 -5.02
C TYR A 462 6.80 19.75 -4.30
N LEU A 463 6.84 18.58 -4.95
CA LEU A 463 6.45 17.29 -4.34
C LEU A 463 7.36 16.86 -3.19
N LYS A 464 8.55 17.46 -3.02
CA LYS A 464 9.39 17.32 -1.80
C LYS A 464 8.88 18.12 -0.59
N THR A 465 7.96 19.07 -0.80
CA THR A 465 7.36 19.91 0.27
C THR A 465 6.10 19.29 0.89
N LEU A 466 5.63 18.17 0.33
CA LEU A 466 4.41 17.45 0.74
C LEU A 466 4.72 16.26 1.65
#